data_AF-Q086U9-F1
#
_entry.id   AF-Q086U9-F1
#
_cell.length_a   1.000
_cell.length_b   1.000
_cell.length_c   1.000
_cell.angle_alpha   90.00
_cell.angle_beta   90.00
_cell.angle_gamma   90.00
#
_symmetry.space_group_name_H-M   'P 1'
#
loop_
_entity.id
_entity.type
_entity.pdbx_description
1 polymer ?
#
loop_
_entity_poly.entity_id
_entity_poly.type
_entity_poly.pdbx_seq_one_letter_code
_entity_poly.pdbx_strand_id
1 'polypeptide(L)'
;MKNLRFNRIEKKGRSKYIDDFGGIRKFEEFEHYGYIKCKLVHNNDYSVVCPDQIYFEAGGSWYWIQPLYFSGNQIAQFEEFGLCDLGVDISHGACLRIRFKNDDAISWLEDGSILYKCSIKGPKYLYQYRTGDAKIDDNIPYIKLYHHTSREAKDAIKQGGEYWSSRWNIQGTKKSTNISYLYLTSLPKISNIDDLTQIAMSSQGKLAFRVDSNFTNVPDLVLDVYRESTHMSLPPVNRRA
;
A
#
# COMPACT_ATOMS: atom_id res chain seq x y z
N MET A 1 -1.20 -6.11 21.48
CA MET A 1 -2.47 -5.48 21.02
C MET A 1 -2.57 -5.64 19.52
N LYS A 2 -3.76 -5.91 18.97
CA LYS A 2 -3.94 -5.92 17.51
C LYS A 2 -3.97 -4.48 17.00
N ASN A 3 -3.12 -4.18 16.03
CA ASN A 3 -3.11 -2.92 15.31
C ASN A 3 -3.65 -3.18 13.89
N LEU A 4 -4.94 -2.93 13.72
CA LEU A 4 -5.66 -3.20 12.47
C LEU A 4 -5.20 -2.25 11.35
N ARG A 5 -4.86 -1.01 11.71
CA ARG A 5 -4.34 0.03 10.81
C ARG A 5 -3.13 -0.43 9.98
N PHE A 6 -2.23 -1.19 10.61
CA PHE A 6 -0.97 -1.63 10.00
C PHE A 6 -0.88 -3.16 9.90
N ASN A 7 -2.02 -3.85 9.96
CA ASN A 7 -2.11 -5.31 9.84
C ASN A 7 -1.06 -6.07 10.69
N ARG A 8 -0.93 -5.69 11.98
CA ARG A 8 0.13 -6.23 12.86
C ARG A 8 -0.34 -6.49 14.30
N ILE A 9 0.42 -7.30 15.02
CA ILE A 9 0.29 -7.50 16.47
C ILE A 9 1.48 -6.84 17.16
N GLU A 10 1.21 -5.92 18.07
CA GLU A 10 2.23 -5.22 18.84
C GLU A 10 2.43 -5.86 20.21
N LYS A 11 3.68 -6.10 20.58
CA LYS A 11 4.14 -6.48 21.93
C LYS A 11 5.26 -5.53 22.34
N LYS A 12 5.59 -5.43 23.63
CA LYS A 12 6.60 -4.47 24.14
C LYS A 12 7.89 -4.53 23.30
N GLY A 13 8.15 -3.46 22.53
CA GLY A 13 9.34 -3.31 21.68
C GLY A 13 9.38 -4.13 20.39
N ARG A 14 8.31 -4.85 20.02
CA ARG A 14 8.25 -5.68 18.80
C ARG A 14 6.90 -5.61 18.10
N SER A 15 6.94 -5.77 16.78
CA SER A 15 5.75 -5.88 15.95
C SER A 15 5.80 -7.16 15.13
N LYS A 16 4.70 -7.90 15.09
CA LYS A 16 4.52 -9.02 14.16
C LYS A 16 3.52 -8.60 13.10
N TYR A 17 4.01 -8.28 11.90
CA TYR A 17 3.18 -8.08 10.71
C TYR A 17 2.56 -9.42 10.30
N ILE A 18 1.34 -9.37 9.79
CA ILE A 18 0.58 -10.56 9.40
C ILE A 18 0.46 -10.58 7.89
N ASP A 19 1.38 -11.28 7.25
CA ASP A 19 1.44 -11.36 5.78
C ASP A 19 0.71 -12.60 5.24
N ASP A 20 0.11 -13.41 6.14
CA ASP A 20 -0.62 -14.62 5.78
C ASP A 20 -2.14 -14.42 5.91
N PHE A 21 -2.88 -14.95 4.95
CA PHE A 21 -4.33 -15.04 5.01
C PHE A 21 -4.76 -16.17 5.96
N GLY A 22 -4.84 -15.88 7.26
CA GLY A 22 -5.23 -16.84 8.30
C GLY A 22 -6.71 -17.26 8.28
N GLY A 23 -7.53 -16.65 7.43
CA GLY A 23 -8.97 -16.91 7.28
C GLY A 23 -9.83 -15.64 7.38
N ILE A 24 -11.07 -15.71 6.88
CA ILE A 24 -11.98 -14.55 6.82
C ILE A 24 -12.45 -14.19 8.24
N ARG A 25 -12.22 -12.94 8.64
CA ARG A 25 -12.77 -12.39 9.87
C ARG A 25 -14.22 -11.99 9.65
N LYS A 26 -15.12 -12.57 10.44
CA LYS A 26 -16.55 -12.18 10.44
C LYS A 26 -16.75 -10.89 11.24
N PHE A 27 -17.52 -9.98 10.67
CA PHE A 27 -18.08 -8.82 11.34
C PHE A 27 -19.47 -8.54 10.75
N GLU A 28 -20.30 -7.84 11.51
CA GLU A 28 -21.55 -7.28 10.97
C GLU A 28 -21.22 -6.24 9.89
N GLU A 29 -21.91 -6.33 8.76
CA GLU A 29 -21.69 -5.47 7.60
C GLU A 29 -22.54 -4.19 7.72
N PHE A 30 -21.86 -3.06 7.72
CA PHE A 30 -22.43 -1.73 7.63
C PHE A 30 -22.08 -1.16 6.27
N GLU A 31 -23.00 -0.39 5.70
CA GLU A 31 -22.77 0.32 4.45
C GLU A 31 -22.07 1.66 4.72
N HIS A 32 -20.99 1.89 3.98
CA HIS A 32 -20.25 3.14 3.92
C HIS A 32 -20.21 3.59 2.46
N TYR A 33 -19.94 4.88 2.25
CA TYR A 33 -19.77 5.46 0.91
C TYR A 33 -18.40 6.09 0.82
N GLY A 34 -17.82 6.04 -0.38
CA GLY A 34 -16.49 6.58 -0.60
C GLY A 34 -16.05 6.41 -2.04
N TYR A 35 -14.75 6.23 -2.23
CA TYR A 35 -14.16 6.08 -3.55
C TYR A 35 -13.23 4.88 -3.62
N ILE A 36 -13.13 4.30 -4.80
CA ILE A 36 -12.13 3.29 -5.12
C ILE A 36 -11.35 3.74 -6.34
N LYS A 37 -10.03 3.76 -6.22
CA LYS A 37 -9.11 3.96 -7.34
C LYS A 37 -8.76 2.59 -7.90
N CYS A 38 -8.99 2.39 -9.19
CA CYS A 38 -8.76 1.12 -9.88
C CYS A 38 -7.85 1.31 -11.08
N LYS A 39 -7.06 0.29 -11.41
CA LYS A 39 -6.39 0.18 -12.72
C LYS A 39 -7.02 -0.97 -13.49
N LEU A 40 -7.20 -0.79 -14.79
CA LEU A 40 -7.59 -1.88 -15.67
C LEU A 40 -6.33 -2.53 -16.23
N VAL A 41 -6.10 -3.78 -15.86
CA VAL A 41 -4.92 -4.55 -16.27
C VAL A 41 -5.36 -5.58 -17.29
N HIS A 42 -4.70 -5.59 -18.44
CA HIS A 42 -4.99 -6.50 -19.54
C HIS A 42 -3.83 -7.46 -19.77
N ASN A 43 -4.15 -8.71 -20.09
CA ASN A 43 -3.24 -9.60 -20.79
C ASN A 43 -3.93 -10.13 -22.06
N ASN A 44 -3.32 -11.13 -22.72
CA ASN A 44 -3.85 -11.67 -23.97
C ASN A 44 -5.20 -12.40 -23.80
N ASP A 45 -5.52 -12.87 -22.59
CA ASP A 45 -6.63 -13.80 -22.35
C ASP A 45 -7.77 -13.19 -21.52
N TYR A 46 -7.46 -12.21 -20.66
CA TYR A 46 -8.42 -11.62 -19.73
C TYR A 46 -8.03 -10.20 -19.29
N SER A 47 -9.00 -9.53 -18.65
CA SER A 47 -8.83 -8.21 -18.05
C SER A 47 -9.21 -8.27 -16.58
N VAL A 48 -8.48 -7.55 -15.74
CA VAL A 48 -8.70 -7.47 -14.30
C VAL A 48 -8.81 -6.01 -13.90
N VAL A 49 -9.91 -5.66 -13.25
CA VAL A 49 -10.00 -4.46 -12.42
C VAL A 49 -9.14 -4.72 -11.18
N CYS A 50 -8.04 -3.98 -11.06
CA CYS A 50 -7.12 -4.10 -9.93
C CYS A 50 -7.38 -2.93 -8.96
N PRO A 51 -7.83 -3.18 -7.72
CA PRO A 51 -8.01 -2.14 -6.73
C PRO A 51 -6.66 -1.60 -6.26
N ASP A 52 -6.44 -0.29 -6.40
CA ASP A 52 -5.22 0.39 -5.98
C ASP A 52 -5.37 0.95 -4.56
N GLN A 53 -6.36 1.82 -4.35
CA GLN A 53 -6.62 2.50 -3.08
C GLN A 53 -8.11 2.66 -2.83
N ILE A 54 -8.53 2.58 -1.57
CA ILE A 54 -9.91 2.82 -1.14
C ILE A 54 -9.95 4.06 -0.25
N TYR A 55 -10.91 4.94 -0.45
CA TYR A 55 -11.06 6.20 0.28
C TYR A 55 -12.43 6.28 0.92
N PHE A 56 -12.50 6.81 2.14
CA PHE A 56 -13.76 7.04 2.85
C PHE A 56 -13.61 8.19 3.83
N GLU A 57 -14.74 8.79 4.19
CA GLU A 57 -14.80 9.85 5.19
C GLU A 57 -15.23 9.29 6.55
N ALA A 58 -14.59 9.73 7.63
CA ALA A 58 -15.08 9.49 8.98
C ALA A 58 -14.75 10.67 9.91
N GLY A 59 -15.76 11.23 10.57
CA GLY A 59 -15.58 12.35 11.52
C GLY A 59 -15.04 13.62 10.87
N GLY A 60 -15.48 13.94 9.64
CA GLY A 60 -15.06 15.15 8.92
C GLY A 60 -13.64 15.08 8.35
N SER A 61 -13.05 13.88 8.24
CA SER A 61 -11.70 13.67 7.71
C SER A 61 -11.69 12.51 6.73
N TRP A 62 -10.88 12.66 5.68
CA TRP A 62 -10.66 11.64 4.66
C TRP A 62 -9.52 10.69 5.06
N TYR A 63 -9.77 9.41 4.84
CA TYR A 63 -8.80 8.35 5.05
C TYR A 63 -8.68 7.48 3.82
N TRP A 64 -7.56 6.76 3.72
CA TRP A 64 -7.38 5.73 2.72
C TRP A 64 -7.01 4.39 3.33
N ILE A 65 -7.33 3.31 2.63
CA ILE A 65 -6.94 1.93 2.92
C ILE A 65 -6.18 1.39 1.72
N GLN A 66 -5.05 0.74 1.99
CA GLN A 66 -4.32 -0.10 1.05
C GLN A 66 -4.97 -1.48 1.02
N PRO A 67 -5.56 -1.91 -0.11
CA PRO A 67 -5.88 -3.32 -0.36
C PRO A 67 -4.65 -4.20 -0.13
N LEU A 68 -4.80 -5.30 0.62
CA LEU A 68 -3.76 -6.32 0.79
C LEU A 68 -3.92 -7.43 -0.24
N TYR A 69 -5.15 -7.95 -0.34
CA TYR A 69 -5.58 -8.96 -1.30
C TYR A 69 -6.97 -8.61 -1.81
N PHE A 70 -7.35 -9.13 -2.97
CA PHE A 70 -8.71 -8.95 -3.50
C PHE A 70 -9.21 -10.23 -4.17
N SER A 71 -10.52 -10.41 -4.18
CA SER A 71 -11.17 -11.53 -4.87
C SER A 71 -11.27 -11.26 -6.37
N GLY A 72 -11.58 -12.29 -7.15
CA GLY A 72 -11.96 -12.11 -8.55
C GLY A 72 -13.11 -11.10 -8.71
N ASN A 73 -13.04 -10.30 -9.76
CA ASN A 73 -14.04 -9.28 -10.07
C ASN A 73 -15.33 -9.95 -10.55
N GLN A 74 -16.45 -9.55 -9.96
CA GLN A 74 -17.78 -9.93 -10.42
C GLN A 74 -18.32 -8.77 -11.26
N ILE A 75 -18.32 -8.96 -12.58
CA ILE A 75 -18.80 -7.97 -13.54
C ILE A 75 -20.18 -8.39 -14.05
N ALA A 76 -21.13 -7.46 -14.03
CA ALA A 76 -22.44 -7.64 -14.63
C ALA A 76 -22.74 -6.48 -15.58
N GLN A 77 -23.28 -6.77 -16.76
CA GLN A 77 -23.74 -5.76 -17.72
C GLN A 77 -25.27 -5.72 -17.68
N PHE A 78 -25.82 -4.54 -17.37
CA PHE A 78 -27.24 -4.23 -17.51
C PHE A 78 -27.46 -3.36 -18.74
N GLU A 79 -28.71 -3.14 -19.15
CA GLU A 79 -29.02 -2.32 -20.33
C GLU A 79 -28.47 -0.89 -20.20
N GLU A 80 -28.53 -0.32 -18.99
CA GLU A 80 -28.18 1.08 -18.74
C GLU A 80 -26.73 1.26 -18.23
N PHE A 81 -26.19 0.29 -17.48
CA PHE A 81 -24.90 0.41 -16.82
C PHE A 81 -24.20 -0.95 -16.65
N GLY A 82 -22.88 -0.91 -16.53
CA GLY A 82 -22.05 -2.00 -16.05
C GLY A 82 -21.83 -1.89 -14.54
N LEU A 83 -21.80 -3.02 -13.84
CA LEU A 83 -21.58 -3.11 -12.40
C LEU A 83 -20.31 -3.94 -12.14
N CYS A 84 -19.49 -3.48 -11.20
CA CYS A 84 -18.36 -4.22 -10.67
C CYS A 84 -18.53 -4.42 -9.15
N ASP A 85 -18.45 -5.67 -8.73
CA ASP A 85 -18.34 -6.09 -7.33
C ASP A 85 -17.00 -6.79 -7.11
N LEU A 86 -16.30 -6.43 -6.03
CA LEU A 86 -15.12 -7.16 -5.59
C LEU A 86 -14.99 -7.18 -4.05
N GLY A 87 -14.39 -8.26 -3.54
CA GLY A 87 -13.96 -8.38 -2.15
C GLY A 87 -12.52 -7.88 -1.99
N VAL A 88 -12.23 -7.15 -0.93
CA VAL A 88 -10.88 -6.65 -0.63
C VAL A 88 -10.51 -6.94 0.83
N ASP A 89 -9.44 -7.69 1.06
CA ASP A 89 -8.84 -7.84 2.38
C ASP A 89 -8.07 -6.58 2.77
N ILE A 90 -8.34 -6.09 3.98
CA ILE A 90 -7.77 -4.83 4.48
C ILE A 90 -6.93 -5.00 5.74
N SER A 91 -7.12 -6.11 6.49
CA SER A 91 -6.37 -6.40 7.72
C SER A 91 -6.84 -7.71 8.36
N HIS A 92 -5.96 -8.66 8.65
CA HIS A 92 -6.27 -9.88 9.40
C HIS A 92 -7.51 -10.64 8.85
N GLY A 93 -7.65 -10.75 7.52
CA GLY A 93 -8.79 -11.42 6.89
C GLY A 93 -10.10 -10.62 6.95
N ALA A 94 -10.07 -9.37 7.38
CA ALA A 94 -11.22 -8.48 7.30
C ALA A 94 -11.44 -8.08 5.84
N CYS A 95 -12.49 -8.64 5.23
CA CYS A 95 -12.80 -8.42 3.82
C CYS A 95 -13.92 -7.41 3.65
N LEU A 96 -13.65 -6.28 2.99
CA LEU A 96 -14.67 -5.37 2.50
C LEU A 96 -15.31 -5.93 1.23
N ARG A 97 -16.56 -5.54 0.97
CA ARG A 97 -17.18 -5.70 -0.34
C ARG A 97 -17.40 -4.33 -0.96
N ILE A 98 -16.86 -4.13 -2.14
CA ILE A 98 -16.88 -2.85 -2.84
C ILE A 98 -17.69 -3.02 -4.11
N ARG A 99 -18.60 -2.07 -4.32
CA ARG A 99 -19.47 -2.02 -5.49
C ARG A 99 -19.42 -0.65 -6.13
N PHE A 100 -19.25 -0.61 -7.45
CA PHE A 100 -19.35 0.60 -8.24
C PHE A 100 -19.85 0.28 -9.65
N LYS A 101 -20.43 1.28 -10.31
CA LYS A 101 -20.85 1.19 -11.71
C LYS A 101 -19.83 1.85 -12.63
N ASN A 102 -19.95 1.58 -13.93
CA ASN A 102 -19.12 2.24 -14.93
C ASN A 102 -19.38 3.76 -15.03
N ASP A 103 -20.61 4.21 -14.75
CA ASP A 103 -21.02 5.63 -14.73
C ASP A 103 -20.70 6.34 -13.41
N ASP A 104 -20.23 5.62 -12.38
CA ASP A 104 -19.72 6.19 -11.13
C ASP A 104 -18.30 6.78 -11.25
N ALA A 105 -17.69 6.71 -12.44
CA ALA A 105 -16.37 7.27 -12.70
C ALA A 105 -16.37 8.80 -12.54
N ILE A 106 -15.47 9.32 -11.70
CA ILE A 106 -15.36 10.77 -11.44
C ILE A 106 -14.07 11.40 -11.96
N SER A 107 -13.01 10.61 -12.14
CA SER A 107 -11.73 11.12 -12.63
C SER A 107 -10.90 10.03 -13.28
N TRP A 108 -10.25 10.38 -14.38
CA TRP A 108 -9.24 9.58 -15.07
C TRP A 108 -7.88 10.21 -14.75
N LEU A 109 -7.06 9.49 -13.98
CA LEU A 109 -5.82 10.00 -13.42
C LEU A 109 -4.65 9.78 -14.39
N GLU A 110 -3.62 10.62 -14.27
CA GLU A 110 -2.44 10.58 -15.16
C GLU A 110 -1.70 9.24 -15.14
N ASP A 111 -1.80 8.48 -14.05
CA ASP A 111 -1.18 7.16 -13.91
C ASP A 111 -2.00 6.02 -14.56
N GLY A 112 -3.01 6.37 -15.37
CA GLY A 112 -3.90 5.45 -16.08
C GLY A 112 -4.97 4.81 -15.19
N SER A 113 -5.07 5.19 -13.92
CA SER A 113 -6.13 4.72 -13.03
C SER A 113 -7.39 5.56 -13.14
N ILE A 114 -8.49 5.01 -12.63
CA ILE A 114 -9.80 5.65 -12.61
C ILE A 114 -10.29 5.68 -11.17
N LEU A 115 -10.81 6.82 -10.74
CA LEU A 115 -11.47 6.98 -9.45
C LEU A 115 -12.98 6.85 -9.62
N TYR A 116 -13.58 5.91 -8.92
CA TYR A 116 -15.03 5.66 -8.92
C TYR A 116 -15.63 6.01 -7.58
N LYS A 117 -16.84 6.58 -7.58
CA LYS A 117 -17.73 6.52 -6.40
C LYS A 117 -18.08 5.06 -6.15
N CYS A 118 -18.15 4.64 -4.89
CA CYS A 118 -18.48 3.27 -4.54
C CYS A 118 -19.26 3.16 -3.24
N SER A 119 -20.01 2.07 -3.09
CA SER A 119 -20.47 1.60 -1.79
C SER A 119 -19.51 0.56 -1.24
N ILE A 120 -19.31 0.61 0.07
CA ILE A 120 -18.36 -0.21 0.81
C ILE A 120 -19.13 -0.91 1.93
N LYS A 121 -19.30 -2.22 1.84
CA LYS A 121 -19.78 -3.02 2.98
C LYS A 121 -18.60 -3.46 3.82
N GLY A 122 -18.62 -3.09 5.09
CA GLY A 122 -17.51 -3.26 6.01
C GLY A 122 -17.90 -3.17 7.48
N PRO A 123 -16.94 -3.23 8.42
CA PRO A 123 -17.24 -3.08 9.84
C PRO A 123 -17.73 -1.66 10.17
N LYS A 124 -18.56 -1.51 11.20
CA LYS A 124 -19.08 -0.21 11.67
C LYS A 124 -18.01 0.86 11.84
N TYR A 125 -16.85 0.47 12.36
CA TYR A 125 -15.72 1.35 12.65
C TYR A 125 -14.61 1.18 11.62
N LEU A 126 -14.92 1.39 10.34
CA LEU A 126 -13.99 1.25 9.21
C LEU A 126 -12.69 2.05 9.41
N TYR A 127 -12.77 3.22 10.08
CA TYR A 127 -11.61 4.06 10.41
C TYR A 127 -10.50 3.34 11.19
N GLN A 128 -10.80 2.25 11.91
CA GLN A 128 -9.80 1.46 12.64
C GLN A 128 -8.83 0.72 11.71
N TYR A 129 -9.25 0.49 10.45
CA TYR A 129 -8.50 -0.23 9.43
C TYR A 129 -7.80 0.68 8.42
N ARG A 130 -7.95 2.00 8.54
CA ARG A 130 -7.30 2.98 7.65
C ARG A 130 -5.81 2.69 7.55
N THR A 131 -5.19 2.90 6.39
CA THR A 131 -3.73 2.89 6.26
C THR A 131 -3.16 4.26 6.65
N GLY A 132 -3.79 5.34 6.18
CA GLY A 132 -3.38 6.71 6.49
C GLY A 132 -4.46 7.76 6.20
N ASP A 133 -4.03 9.01 6.30
CA ASP A 133 -4.86 10.18 6.02
C ASP A 133 -4.86 10.46 4.51
N ALA A 134 -5.98 10.95 4.00
CA ALA A 134 -6.15 11.33 2.60
C ALA A 134 -6.76 12.73 2.47
N LYS A 135 -6.71 13.27 1.27
CA LYS A 135 -7.47 14.44 0.82
C LYS A 135 -8.00 14.13 -0.57
N ILE A 136 -9.21 14.56 -0.89
CA ILE A 136 -9.71 14.57 -2.26
C ILE A 136 -9.92 16.03 -2.65
N ASP A 137 -9.26 16.45 -3.72
CA ASP A 137 -9.26 17.83 -4.21
C ASP A 137 -9.53 17.79 -5.71
N ASP A 138 -10.59 18.45 -6.18
CA ASP A 138 -11.00 18.42 -7.59
C ASP A 138 -11.04 17.01 -8.21
N ASN A 139 -11.63 16.04 -7.47
CA ASN A 139 -11.70 14.62 -7.84
C ASN A 139 -10.33 13.93 -8.01
N ILE A 140 -9.26 14.51 -7.51
CA ILE A 140 -7.92 13.92 -7.45
C ILE A 140 -7.65 13.47 -6.02
N PRO A 141 -7.34 12.18 -5.79
CA PRO A 141 -7.04 11.69 -4.46
C PRO A 141 -5.55 11.88 -4.12
N TYR A 142 -5.30 12.44 -2.94
CA TYR A 142 -3.98 12.60 -2.35
C TYR A 142 -3.88 11.75 -1.09
N ILE A 143 -2.76 11.04 -0.92
CA ILE A 143 -2.48 10.26 0.29
C ILE A 143 -1.28 10.83 1.03
N LYS A 144 -1.35 10.79 2.36
CA LYS A 144 -0.23 11.17 3.20
C LYS A 144 0.71 9.98 3.40
N LEU A 145 1.96 10.17 2.99
CA LEU A 145 3.05 9.24 3.19
C LEU A 145 4.22 9.93 3.90
N TYR A 146 5.15 9.13 4.40
CA TYR A 146 6.30 9.55 5.19
C TYR A 146 7.58 9.03 4.57
N HIS A 147 8.56 9.93 4.45
CA HIS A 147 9.95 9.58 4.17
C HIS A 147 10.71 9.58 5.50
N HIS A 148 11.23 8.42 5.93
CA HIS A 148 12.05 8.31 7.13
C HIS A 148 13.52 8.48 6.76
N THR A 149 14.17 9.46 7.37
CA THR A 149 15.57 9.80 7.08
C THR A 149 16.24 10.43 8.29
N SER A 150 17.56 10.62 8.24
CA SER A 150 18.31 11.29 9.31
C SER A 150 17.96 12.79 9.39
N ARG A 151 18.33 13.44 10.49
CA ARG A 151 18.08 14.88 10.65
C ARG A 151 18.85 15.69 9.62
N GLU A 152 20.10 15.32 9.38
CA GLU A 152 21.01 15.94 8.43
C GLU A 152 20.45 15.84 7.00
N ALA A 153 20.00 14.65 6.60
CA ALA A 153 19.39 14.44 5.30
C ALA A 153 18.07 15.21 5.13
N LYS A 154 17.24 15.27 6.18
CA LYS A 154 16.02 16.10 6.17
C LYS A 154 16.35 17.58 5.96
N ASP A 155 17.35 18.11 6.67
CA ASP A 155 17.74 19.51 6.56
C ASP A 155 18.30 19.81 5.17
N ALA A 156 19.08 18.89 4.60
CA ALA A 156 19.57 18.98 3.22
C ALA A 156 18.45 18.94 2.17
N ILE A 157 17.47 18.02 2.30
CA ILE A 157 16.29 17.96 1.42
C ILE A 157 15.51 19.27 1.47
N LYS A 158 15.32 19.85 2.67
CA LYS A 158 14.62 21.13 2.83
C LYS A 158 15.38 22.30 2.21
N GLN A 159 16.70 22.31 2.33
CA GLN A 159 17.54 23.35 1.75
C GLN A 159 17.61 23.25 0.23
N GLY A 160 17.69 22.03 -0.31
CA GLY A 160 17.78 21.76 -1.74
C GLY A 160 16.42 21.80 -2.46
N GLY A 161 15.31 21.61 -1.76
CA GLY A 161 13.97 21.55 -2.35
C GLY A 161 13.68 20.25 -3.10
N GLU A 162 14.54 19.24 -2.98
CA GLU A 162 14.45 17.99 -3.72
C GLU A 162 14.70 16.77 -2.84
N TYR A 163 14.03 15.65 -3.16
CA TYR A 163 14.31 14.37 -2.52
C TYR A 163 15.56 13.74 -3.13
N TRP A 164 16.37 13.11 -2.28
CA TRP A 164 17.48 12.28 -2.75
C TRP A 164 16.97 10.90 -3.12
N SER A 165 16.88 10.64 -4.42
CA SER A 165 16.46 9.34 -4.93
C SER A 165 17.63 8.36 -5.02
N SER A 166 17.33 7.08 -4.88
CA SER A 166 18.30 6.01 -5.13
C SER A 166 18.32 5.67 -6.62
N ARG A 167 19.50 5.73 -7.25
CA ARG A 167 19.71 5.26 -8.63
C ARG A 167 19.96 3.75 -8.71
N TRP A 168 19.69 2.99 -7.65
CA TRP A 168 19.87 1.55 -7.66
C TRP A 168 18.53 0.84 -7.77
N ASN A 169 18.50 -0.34 -8.40
CA ASN A 169 17.33 -1.21 -8.37
C ASN A 169 16.98 -1.60 -6.92
N ILE A 170 15.78 -2.17 -6.71
CA ILE A 170 15.31 -2.60 -5.37
C ILE A 170 16.31 -3.55 -4.68
N GLN A 171 17.06 -4.33 -5.46
CA GLN A 171 18.12 -5.22 -4.95
C GLN A 171 19.46 -4.52 -4.67
N GLY A 172 19.63 -3.29 -5.15
CA GLY A 172 20.87 -2.52 -5.00
C GLY A 172 22.08 -3.11 -5.72
N THR A 173 21.84 -4.06 -6.61
CA THR A 173 22.88 -4.77 -7.36
C THR A 173 23.21 -4.08 -8.67
N LYS A 174 22.29 -3.26 -9.20
CA LYS A 174 22.46 -2.57 -10.48
C LYS A 174 22.03 -1.12 -10.37
N LYS A 175 22.89 -0.23 -10.87
CA LYS A 175 22.56 1.18 -11.03
C LYS A 175 21.63 1.34 -12.23
N SER A 176 20.43 1.83 -11.97
CA SER A 176 19.47 2.28 -12.97
C SER A 176 20.03 3.45 -13.77
N THR A 177 19.89 3.39 -15.09
CA THR A 177 20.40 4.43 -16.01
C THR A 177 19.37 5.54 -16.27
N ASN A 178 18.08 5.24 -16.11
CA ASN A 178 16.97 6.11 -16.50
C ASN A 178 15.89 6.28 -15.42
N ILE A 179 15.96 5.52 -14.32
CA ILE A 179 14.98 5.58 -13.23
C ILE A 179 15.67 5.73 -11.88
N SER A 180 14.99 6.36 -10.94
CA SER A 180 15.44 6.47 -9.56
C SER A 180 14.27 6.28 -8.61
N TYR A 181 14.53 5.76 -7.42
CA TYR A 181 13.51 5.36 -6.47
C TYR A 181 13.49 6.27 -5.25
N LEU A 182 12.29 6.69 -4.85
CA LEU A 182 12.03 7.35 -3.57
C LEU A 182 11.21 6.40 -2.71
N TYR A 183 11.68 6.13 -1.49
CA TYR A 183 10.99 5.25 -0.55
C TYR A 183 10.09 6.06 0.38
N LEU A 184 8.79 5.75 0.32
CA LEU A 184 7.75 6.34 1.14
C LEU A 184 6.95 5.25 1.85
N THR A 185 6.43 5.53 3.03
CA THR A 185 5.61 4.60 3.80
C THR A 185 4.43 5.29 4.48
N SER A 186 3.36 4.55 4.77
CA SER A 186 2.24 5.02 5.58
C SER A 186 2.53 5.03 7.09
N LEU A 187 3.67 4.46 7.53
CA LEU A 187 4.08 4.48 8.93
C LEU A 187 4.57 5.88 9.34
N PRO A 188 3.93 6.56 10.31
CA PRO A 188 4.34 7.90 10.74
C PRO A 188 5.64 7.90 11.57
N LYS A 189 6.00 6.75 12.14
CA LYS A 189 7.19 6.59 12.99
C LYS A 189 7.67 5.15 12.96
N ILE A 190 8.97 4.97 12.82
CA ILE A 190 9.67 3.70 13.06
C ILE A 190 9.87 3.55 14.57
N SER A 191 9.27 2.52 15.16
CA SER A 191 9.30 2.28 16.61
C SER A 191 10.17 1.09 17.00
N ASN A 192 10.46 0.18 16.08
CA ASN A 192 11.23 -1.04 16.32
C ASN A 192 11.84 -1.56 14.99
N ILE A 193 12.67 -2.61 15.09
CA ILE A 193 13.34 -3.22 13.93
C ILE A 193 12.38 -3.94 12.97
N ASP A 194 11.23 -4.40 13.46
CA ASP A 194 10.22 -5.06 12.63
C ASP A 194 9.54 -4.03 11.70
N ASP A 195 9.37 -2.78 12.16
CA ASP A 195 8.88 -1.67 11.32
C ASP A 195 9.85 -1.37 10.16
N LEU A 196 11.17 -1.36 10.43
CA LEU A 196 12.20 -1.23 9.40
C LEU A 196 12.16 -2.40 8.42
N THR A 197 11.88 -3.60 8.92
CA THR A 197 11.78 -4.80 8.12
C THR A 197 10.60 -4.72 7.15
N GLN A 198 9.44 -4.28 7.62
CA GLN A 198 8.23 -4.15 6.80
C GLN A 198 8.39 -3.20 5.62
N ILE A 199 9.03 -2.04 5.84
CA ILE A 199 9.15 -1.00 4.81
C ILE A 199 10.35 -1.23 3.88
N ALA A 200 10.81 -2.47 3.78
CA ALA A 200 11.93 -2.90 2.95
C ALA A 200 13.23 -2.12 3.18
N MET A 201 13.38 -1.48 4.35
CA MET A 201 14.66 -0.95 4.85
C MET A 201 15.32 -1.98 5.77
N SER A 202 15.12 -3.27 5.49
CA SER A 202 15.46 -4.34 6.40
C SER A 202 16.95 -4.66 6.37
N SER A 203 17.50 -4.89 7.56
CA SER A 203 18.80 -5.53 7.75
C SER A 203 18.83 -7.00 7.30
N GLN A 204 17.68 -7.60 6.98
CA GLN A 204 17.53 -8.99 6.55
C GLN A 204 17.78 -9.19 5.05
N GLY A 205 17.66 -8.13 4.24
CA GLY A 205 17.98 -8.17 2.82
C GLY A 205 17.13 -9.14 2.00
N LYS A 206 15.87 -9.41 2.41
CA LYS A 206 14.97 -10.34 1.70
C LYS A 206 13.54 -9.80 1.58
N LEU A 207 12.91 -10.00 0.43
CA LEU A 207 11.48 -9.78 0.18
C LEU A 207 10.84 -11.08 -0.32
N ALA A 208 9.77 -11.50 0.33
CA ALA A 208 9.02 -12.69 -0.01
C ALA A 208 7.82 -12.34 -0.92
N PHE A 209 7.65 -13.08 -2.00
CA PHE A 209 6.56 -12.98 -2.97
C PHE A 209 5.80 -14.30 -3.03
N ARG A 210 4.50 -14.19 -3.24
CA ARG A 210 3.59 -15.33 -3.37
C ARG A 210 2.71 -15.15 -4.59
N VAL A 211 2.39 -16.26 -5.24
CA VAL A 211 1.36 -16.32 -6.27
C VAL A 211 0.02 -16.68 -5.64
N ASP A 212 -1.06 -16.27 -6.29
CA ASP A 212 -2.43 -16.47 -5.79
C ASP A 212 -2.80 -17.97 -5.62
N SER A 213 -2.12 -18.88 -6.32
CA SER A 213 -2.32 -20.33 -6.20
C SER A 213 -1.61 -20.97 -5.00
N ASN A 214 -0.82 -20.20 -4.23
CA ASN A 214 -0.09 -20.73 -3.09
C ASN A 214 -0.92 -20.66 -1.80
N PHE A 215 -1.43 -21.81 -1.37
CA PHE A 215 -2.24 -21.97 -0.16
C PHE A 215 -1.42 -22.30 1.12
N THR A 216 -0.10 -22.18 1.07
CA THR A 216 0.79 -22.50 2.21
C THR A 216 1.26 -21.22 2.93
N ASN A 217 2.07 -21.35 3.98
CA ASN A 217 2.74 -20.19 4.61
C ASN A 217 4.19 -20.02 4.12
N VAL A 218 4.55 -20.68 3.01
CA VAL A 218 5.90 -20.62 2.43
C VAL A 218 5.85 -19.75 1.17
N PRO A 219 6.72 -18.75 1.01
CA PRO A 219 6.72 -17.92 -0.18
C PRO A 219 7.21 -18.66 -1.44
N ASP A 220 6.64 -18.32 -2.60
CA ASP A 220 7.03 -18.90 -3.90
C ASP A 220 8.38 -18.37 -4.38
N LEU A 221 8.67 -17.11 -4.05
CA LEU A 221 9.91 -16.45 -4.41
C LEU A 221 10.40 -15.59 -3.24
N VAL A 222 11.68 -15.70 -2.92
CA VAL A 222 12.34 -14.78 -2.00
C VAL A 222 13.42 -14.04 -2.77
N LEU A 223 13.22 -12.75 -3.01
CA LEU A 223 14.20 -11.88 -3.63
C LEU A 223 15.16 -11.35 -2.57
N ASP A 224 16.46 -11.48 -2.81
CA ASP A 224 17.45 -10.72 -2.05
C ASP A 224 17.30 -9.23 -2.41
N VAL A 225 17.20 -8.36 -1.41
CA VAL A 225 17.11 -6.90 -1.54
C VAL A 225 18.32 -6.20 -0.97
N TYR A 226 18.58 -4.98 -1.46
CA TYR A 226 19.79 -4.25 -1.09
C TYR A 226 19.91 -4.10 0.41
N ARG A 227 21.13 -4.32 0.90
CA ARG A 227 21.54 -3.97 2.25
C ARG A 227 22.67 -2.96 2.14
N GLU A 228 22.44 -1.74 2.59
CA GLU A 228 23.57 -0.91 3.01
C GLU A 228 24.08 -1.50 4.32
N SER A 229 25.33 -1.95 4.35
CA SER A 229 25.94 -2.51 5.56
C SER A 229 26.06 -1.40 6.61
N THR A 230 25.17 -1.38 7.61
CA THR A 230 25.27 -0.48 8.77
C THR A 230 26.36 -0.88 9.78
N HIS A 231 27.29 -1.76 9.40
CA HIS A 231 28.52 -1.93 10.17
C HIS A 231 29.38 -0.68 9.96
N MET A 232 29.47 0.16 10.99
CA MET A 232 30.48 1.20 11.09
C MET A 232 31.86 0.60 10.80
N SER A 233 32.38 0.92 9.62
CA SER A 233 33.74 1.42 9.51
C SER A 233 33.60 2.79 8.87
N LEU A 234 34.16 3.81 9.51
CA LEU A 234 34.30 5.17 8.98
C LEU A 234 34.58 5.13 7.47
N PRO A 235 33.95 6.01 6.66
CA PRO A 235 34.30 6.08 5.26
C PRO A 235 35.80 6.40 5.17
N PRO A 236 36.58 5.73 4.30
CA PRO A 236 37.83 6.33 3.89
C PRO A 236 37.46 7.67 3.25
N VAL A 237 38.04 8.73 3.78
CA VAL A 237 38.01 10.07 3.19
C VAL A 237 38.46 9.91 1.74
N ASN A 238 37.52 9.90 0.81
CA ASN A 238 37.81 10.13 -0.60
C ASN A 238 37.09 11.39 -1.02
N ARG A 239 37.83 12.49 -0.87
CA ARG A 239 37.65 13.70 -1.64
C ARG A 239 37.52 13.31 -3.12
N ARG A 240 36.47 13.75 -3.80
CA ARG A 240 36.56 14.65 -4.98
C ARG A 240 35.23 14.73 -5.75
N ALA A 241 34.91 15.99 -6.04
CA ALA A 241 34.05 16.57 -7.08
C ALA A 241 32.58 16.15 -7.12
#